data_AF-A0A2J8XNL1-F1
#
_entry.id   AF-A0A2J8XNL1-F1
#
_cell.length_a   1.000
_cell.length_b   1.000
_cell.length_c   1.000
_cell.angle_alpha   90.00
_cell.angle_beta   90.00
_cell.angle_gamma   90.00
#
_symmetry.space_group_name_H-M   'P 1'
#
loop_
_entity.id
_entity.type
_entity.pdbx_description
1 polymer ?
#
loop_
_entity_poly.entity_id
_entity_poly.type
_entity_poly.pdbx_seq_one_letter_code
_entity_poly.pdbx_strand_id
1 'polypeptide(L)'
;MFNIRNIGKTLVTRTQGTKIASDGLKGRVFEVSLADLQNDEVAFRKFKLITEDVQGKNCLTNFHGMDLTRDKMCSMVKKWQTMIEAHVDVKTTDGYLLRLFCVGFTKKRNNQIRKTSYAQHQQVRQIRKKMMEIMTREVQTNDLKEVVNKLIPDSIGKDIEKACQSIYPLHDVFVRKVKMLKKPKFELGKLMEL
;
A
#
# COMPACT_ATOMS: atom_id res chain seq x y z
N MET A 1 6.62 12.17 6.12
CA MET A 1 6.76 11.09 5.09
C MET A 1 6.58 11.63 3.67
N PHE A 2 5.50 12.34 3.40
CA PHE A 2 5.26 12.97 2.10
C PHE A 2 5.88 14.36 2.00
N ASN A 3 6.30 14.77 0.80
CA ASN A 3 6.87 16.08 0.54
C ASN A 3 5.83 17.20 0.71
N ILE A 4 4.64 17.00 0.14
CA ILE A 4 3.54 17.96 0.23
C ILE A 4 2.65 17.59 1.43
N ARG A 5 2.64 18.46 2.43
CA ARG A 5 1.84 18.27 3.66
C ARG A 5 0.43 18.85 3.57
N ASN A 6 0.22 19.81 2.66
CA ASN A 6 -1.08 20.44 2.46
C ASN A 6 -1.82 19.73 1.33
N ILE A 7 -2.74 18.84 1.70
CA ILE A 7 -3.48 18.00 0.76
C ILE A 7 -4.66 18.76 0.15
N GLY A 8 -5.38 19.54 0.97
CA GLY A 8 -6.61 20.19 0.55
C GLY A 8 -7.44 20.74 1.71
N LYS A 9 -8.68 21.09 1.40
CA LYS A 9 -9.63 21.68 2.36
C LYS A 9 -10.89 20.83 2.43
N THR A 10 -11.43 20.67 3.63
CA THR A 10 -12.69 19.98 3.85
C THR A 10 -13.62 20.83 4.69
N LEU A 11 -14.91 20.76 4.39
CA LEU A 11 -15.95 21.52 5.05
C LEU A 11 -16.72 20.64 6.03
N VAL A 12 -17.17 21.26 7.12
CA VAL A 12 -18.02 20.64 8.15
C VAL A 12 -19.07 21.64 8.60
N THR A 13 -20.22 21.14 9.02
CA THR A 13 -21.28 21.95 9.62
C THR A 13 -20.78 22.60 10.90
N ARG A 14 -21.20 23.85 11.16
CA ARG A 14 -20.87 24.54 12.41
C ARG A 14 -21.41 23.77 13.61
N THR A 15 -20.69 23.82 14.72
CA THR A 15 -21.14 23.23 15.99
C THR A 15 -22.50 23.81 16.38
N GLN A 16 -23.46 22.93 16.67
CA GLN A 16 -24.81 23.30 17.09
C GLN A 16 -25.24 22.39 18.24
N GLY A 17 -25.53 22.98 19.40
CA GLY A 17 -25.91 22.25 20.60
C GLY A 17 -24.84 21.22 20.99
N THR A 18 -25.25 19.95 21.09
CA THR A 18 -24.38 18.82 21.44
C THR A 18 -23.58 18.24 20.28
N LYS A 19 -23.81 18.70 19.04
CA LYS A 19 -23.09 18.21 17.86
C LYS A 19 -21.85 19.06 17.62
N ILE A 20 -20.69 18.53 18.01
CA ILE A 20 -19.39 19.18 17.84
C ILE A 20 -18.85 18.95 16.43
N ALA A 21 -18.39 20.01 15.76
CA ALA A 21 -17.86 19.94 14.40
C ALA A 21 -16.61 19.03 14.28
N SER A 22 -15.76 18.98 15.31
CA SER A 22 -14.56 18.12 15.32
C SER A 22 -14.90 16.64 15.15
N ASP A 23 -15.99 16.20 15.78
CA ASP A 23 -16.37 14.79 15.79
C ASP A 23 -16.89 14.36 14.41
N GLY A 24 -17.50 15.29 13.66
CA GLY A 24 -17.90 15.06 12.27
C GLY A 24 -16.74 15.09 11.27
N LEU A 25 -15.56 15.57 11.67
CA LEU A 25 -14.33 15.54 10.85
C LEU A 25 -13.47 14.31 11.14
N LYS A 26 -13.42 13.87 12.40
CA LYS A 26 -12.70 12.65 12.81
C LYS A 26 -13.30 11.42 12.11
N GLY A 27 -12.44 10.49 11.71
CA GLY A 27 -12.83 9.28 11.01
C GLY A 27 -13.12 9.43 9.52
N ARG A 28 -13.13 10.65 8.95
CA ARG A 28 -13.21 10.83 7.50
C ARG A 28 -11.99 10.24 6.82
N VAL A 29 -12.21 9.50 5.73
CA VAL A 29 -11.15 8.90 4.92
C VAL A 29 -11.06 9.63 3.59
N PHE A 30 -9.88 10.14 3.29
CA PHE A 30 -9.54 10.80 2.03
C PHE A 30 -8.70 9.88 1.18
N GLU A 31 -9.10 9.72 -0.09
CA GLU A 31 -8.32 9.00 -1.09
C GLU A 31 -7.58 10.02 -1.95
N VAL A 32 -6.25 9.93 -1.98
CA VAL A 32 -5.38 10.90 -2.65
C VAL A 32 -4.35 10.15 -3.49
N SER A 33 -3.97 10.69 -4.65
CA SER A 33 -2.91 10.12 -5.46
C SER A 33 -1.55 10.31 -4.78
N LEU A 34 -0.66 9.31 -4.90
CA LEU A 34 0.72 9.45 -4.42
C LEU A 34 1.47 10.56 -5.17
N ALA A 35 1.17 10.74 -6.46
CA ALA A 35 1.75 11.80 -7.29
C ALA A 35 1.54 13.19 -6.66
N ASP A 36 0.33 13.47 -6.17
CA ASP A 36 -0.02 14.76 -5.55
C ASP A 36 0.67 14.95 -4.18
N LEU A 37 0.98 13.86 -3.48
CA LEU A 37 1.63 13.92 -2.17
C LEU A 37 3.16 14.06 -2.28
N GLN A 38 3.76 13.50 -3.33
CA GLN A 38 5.21 13.46 -3.50
C GLN A 38 5.74 14.43 -4.57
N ASN A 39 4.86 15.01 -5.39
CA ASN A 39 5.18 15.78 -6.59
C ASN A 39 5.98 14.95 -7.61
N ASP A 40 5.50 13.74 -7.87
CA ASP A 40 6.13 12.76 -8.78
C ASP A 40 5.14 12.34 -9.87
N GLU A 41 5.65 11.78 -10.98
CA GLU A 41 4.82 11.41 -12.15
C GLU A 41 4.03 10.11 -11.95
N VAL A 42 4.36 9.35 -10.90
CA VAL A 42 3.79 8.02 -10.64
C VAL A 42 2.39 8.12 -10.02
N ALA A 43 1.37 8.29 -10.87
CA ALA A 43 -0.01 8.52 -10.45
C ALA A 43 -0.84 7.24 -10.14
N PHE A 44 -0.28 6.04 -10.32
CA PHE A 44 -1.08 4.81 -10.24
C PHE A 44 -1.34 4.30 -8.82
N ARG A 45 -0.82 4.97 -7.79
CA ARG A 45 -1.02 4.61 -6.38
C ARG A 45 -1.92 5.61 -5.68
N LYS A 46 -2.89 5.09 -4.95
CA LYS A 46 -3.85 5.87 -4.17
C LYS A 46 -3.69 5.54 -2.70
N PHE A 47 -3.42 6.56 -1.91
CA PHE A 47 -3.31 6.46 -0.45
C PHE A 47 -4.63 6.86 0.18
N LYS A 48 -5.01 6.12 1.22
CA LYS A 48 -6.16 6.42 2.06
C LYS A 48 -5.63 6.99 3.38
N LEU A 49 -6.01 8.22 3.66
CA LEU A 49 -5.63 8.95 4.86
C LEU A 49 -6.88 9.20 5.70
N ILE A 50 -6.81 8.94 6.99
CA ILE A 50 -7.94 9.11 7.91
C ILE A 50 -7.66 10.24 8.88
N THR A 51 -8.62 11.14 9.10
CA THR A 51 -8.51 12.17 10.13
C THR A 51 -8.59 11.53 11.51
N GLU A 52 -7.52 11.58 12.28
CA GLU A 52 -7.53 11.07 13.66
C GLU A 52 -7.77 12.19 14.67
N ASP A 53 -7.23 13.38 14.41
CA ASP A 53 -7.41 14.52 15.29
C ASP A 53 -7.61 15.83 14.54
N VAL A 54 -8.23 16.81 15.23
CA VAL A 54 -8.50 18.14 14.69
C VAL A 54 -7.98 19.16 15.69
N GLN A 55 -7.00 19.97 15.26
CA GLN A 55 -6.38 21.02 16.06
C GLN A 55 -6.67 22.38 15.43
N GLY A 56 -7.57 23.14 16.05
CA GLY A 56 -8.06 24.39 15.50
C GLY A 56 -8.71 24.17 14.12
N LYS A 57 -8.01 24.61 13.06
CA LYS A 57 -8.46 24.44 11.65
C LYS A 57 -7.69 23.35 10.89
N ASN A 58 -6.76 22.66 11.54
CA ASN A 58 -5.91 21.65 10.92
C ASN A 58 -6.46 20.24 11.23
N CYS A 59 -6.63 19.43 10.19
CA CYS A 59 -6.96 18.02 10.32
C CYS A 59 -5.68 17.19 10.25
N LEU A 60 -5.35 16.49 11.33
CA LEU A 60 -4.21 15.58 11.36
C LEU A 60 -4.64 14.22 10.83
N THR A 61 -3.95 13.78 9.77
CA THR A 61 -4.29 12.53 9.08
C THR A 61 -3.24 11.46 9.32
N ASN A 62 -3.71 10.22 9.44
CA ASN A 62 -2.87 9.02 9.56
C ASN A 62 -3.12 8.08 8.38
N PHE A 63 -2.18 7.18 8.12
CA PHE A 63 -2.34 6.16 7.09
C PHE A 63 -3.49 5.20 7.44
N HIS A 64 -4.34 4.90 6.47
CA HIS A 64 -5.47 3.96 6.61
C HIS A 64 -5.39 2.81 5.60
N GLY A 65 -4.77 3.02 4.44
CA GLY A 65 -4.59 1.99 3.45
C GLY A 65 -4.02 2.50 2.14
N MET A 66 -3.77 1.58 1.22
CA MET A 66 -3.24 1.86 -0.11
C MET A 66 -3.98 0.99 -1.14
N ASP A 67 -4.22 1.52 -2.34
CA ASP A 67 -4.77 0.79 -3.48
C ASP A 67 -4.08 1.23 -4.77
N LEU A 68 -4.01 0.37 -5.78
CA LEU A 68 -3.67 0.83 -7.14
C LEU A 68 -4.89 1.41 -7.85
N THR A 69 -4.63 2.22 -8.86
CA THR A 69 -5.65 2.63 -9.83
C THR A 69 -6.09 1.45 -10.69
N ARG A 70 -7.36 1.49 -11.14
CA ARG A 70 -7.98 0.38 -11.90
C ARG A 70 -7.32 0.21 -13.27
N ASP A 71 -7.00 1.31 -13.93
CA ASP A 71 -6.30 1.37 -15.21
C ASP A 71 -4.93 0.67 -15.14
N LYS A 72 -4.12 0.96 -14.11
CA LYS A 72 -2.82 0.30 -13.96
C LYS A 72 -2.98 -1.20 -13.70
N MET A 73 -3.89 -1.59 -12.80
CA MET A 73 -4.15 -3.02 -12.56
C MET A 73 -4.62 -3.73 -13.84
N CYS A 74 -5.59 -3.17 -14.56
CA CYS A 74 -6.12 -3.77 -15.78
C CYS A 74 -5.09 -3.81 -16.92
N SER A 75 -4.23 -2.80 -17.04
CA SER A 75 -3.20 -2.75 -18.11
C SER A 75 -2.10 -3.81 -17.93
N MET A 76 -1.78 -4.21 -16.70
CA MET A 76 -0.82 -5.29 -16.44
C MET A 76 -1.40 -6.67 -16.77
N VAL A 77 -2.71 -6.83 -16.69
CA VAL A 77 -3.39 -8.10 -16.99
C VAL A 77 -3.54 -8.29 -18.51
N LYS A 78 -2.56 -8.96 -19.09
CA LYS A 78 -2.52 -9.39 -20.49
C LYS A 78 -2.59 -10.90 -20.63
N LYS A 79 -2.91 -11.38 -21.84
CA LYS A 79 -2.84 -12.81 -22.20
C LYS A 79 -1.37 -13.28 -22.23
N TRP A 80 -1.17 -14.60 -22.25
CA TRP A 80 0.14 -15.26 -22.45
C TRP A 80 1.14 -15.15 -21.30
N GLN A 81 0.65 -14.82 -20.12
CA GLN A 81 1.39 -14.76 -18.87
C GLN A 81 0.54 -15.35 -17.75
N THR A 82 1.18 -15.70 -16.64
CA THR A 82 0.53 -16.19 -15.42
C THR A 82 0.46 -15.04 -14.42
N MET A 83 -0.73 -14.80 -13.87
CA MET A 83 -0.92 -13.90 -12.74
C MET A 83 -0.65 -14.67 -11.44
N ILE A 84 0.18 -14.09 -10.58
CA ILE A 84 0.48 -14.65 -9.26
C ILE A 84 0.07 -13.63 -8.20
N GLU A 85 -0.89 -14.01 -7.36
CA GLU A 85 -1.35 -13.21 -6.23
C GLU A 85 -0.97 -13.87 -4.91
N ALA A 86 -0.61 -13.04 -3.93
CA ALA A 86 -0.35 -13.44 -2.55
C ALA A 86 -0.93 -12.39 -1.59
N HIS A 87 -1.32 -12.82 -0.39
CA HIS A 87 -1.74 -11.91 0.68
C HIS A 87 -1.22 -12.41 2.01
N VAL A 88 -0.99 -11.48 2.94
CA VAL A 88 -0.62 -11.80 4.31
C VAL A 88 -1.23 -10.80 5.29
N ASP A 89 -1.58 -11.31 6.46
CA ASP A 89 -1.93 -10.53 7.64
C ASP A 89 -0.71 -10.43 8.56
N VAL A 90 -0.24 -9.20 8.77
CA VAL A 90 0.98 -8.94 9.55
C VAL A 90 0.70 -7.83 10.55
N LYS A 91 1.29 -7.96 11.74
CA LYS A 91 1.26 -6.95 12.78
C LYS A 91 2.59 -6.18 12.75
N THR A 92 2.52 -4.86 12.73
CA THR A 92 3.68 -3.97 12.87
C THR A 92 4.12 -3.88 14.34
N THR A 93 5.32 -3.35 14.57
CA THR A 93 5.90 -3.17 15.91
C THR A 93 5.08 -2.23 16.81
N ASP A 94 4.52 -1.17 16.24
CA ASP A 94 3.62 -0.20 16.88
C ASP A 94 2.17 -0.71 17.08
N GLY A 95 1.88 -1.94 16.64
CA GLY A 95 0.64 -2.64 16.98
C GLY A 95 -0.51 -2.47 15.98
N TYR A 96 -0.27 -1.91 14.79
CA TYR A 96 -1.23 -1.94 13.70
C TYR A 96 -1.27 -3.34 13.07
N LEU A 97 -2.47 -3.78 12.68
CA LEU A 97 -2.67 -5.04 11.97
C LEU A 97 -3.01 -4.71 10.52
N LEU A 98 -2.14 -5.09 9.59
CA LEU A 98 -2.25 -4.79 8.17
C LEU A 98 -2.48 -6.07 7.37
N ARG A 99 -3.36 -6.02 6.38
CA ARG A 99 -3.48 -7.02 5.32
C ARG A 99 -2.90 -6.46 4.04
N LEU A 100 -1.78 -7.02 3.61
CA LEU A 100 -1.12 -6.65 2.37
C LEU A 100 -1.47 -7.66 1.27
N PHE A 101 -1.73 -7.16 0.07
CA PHE A 101 -1.93 -7.94 -1.14
C PHE A 101 -0.80 -7.61 -2.10
N CYS A 102 -0.15 -8.63 -2.67
CA CYS A 102 0.85 -8.48 -3.70
C CYS A 102 0.41 -9.20 -4.96
N VAL A 103 0.75 -8.63 -6.11
CA VAL A 103 0.56 -9.22 -7.43
C VAL A 103 1.88 -9.20 -8.18
N GLY A 104 2.14 -10.23 -8.98
CA GLY A 104 3.24 -10.27 -9.92
C GLY A 104 2.87 -11.04 -11.18
N PHE A 105 3.54 -10.71 -12.29
CA PHE A 105 3.32 -11.33 -13.59
C PHE A 105 4.58 -11.98 -14.12
N THR A 106 4.44 -13.15 -14.75
CA THR A 106 5.55 -13.87 -15.36
C THR A 106 6.13 -13.11 -16.55
N LYS A 107 7.43 -12.86 -16.54
CA LYS A 107 8.15 -12.19 -17.62
C LYS A 107 8.57 -13.19 -18.69
N LYS A 108 8.50 -12.78 -19.96
CA LYS A 108 9.10 -13.55 -21.07
C LYS A 108 10.62 -13.35 -21.06
N ARG A 109 11.40 -14.43 -21.19
CA ARG A 109 12.86 -14.31 -21.27
C ARG A 109 13.28 -13.65 -22.59
N ASN A 110 14.37 -12.90 -22.56
CA ASN A 110 14.98 -12.36 -23.77
C ASN A 110 15.34 -13.53 -24.71
N ASN A 111 15.07 -13.37 -26.01
CA ASN A 111 15.31 -14.38 -27.06
C ASN A 111 14.47 -15.68 -26.95
N GLN A 112 13.39 -15.68 -26.16
CA GLN A 112 12.47 -16.82 -26.12
C GLN A 112 11.60 -16.88 -27.39
N ILE A 113 11.70 -17.98 -28.15
CA ILE A 113 10.92 -18.23 -29.38
C ILE A 113 9.42 -18.38 -29.04
N ARG A 114 9.09 -19.10 -27.96
CA ARG A 114 7.71 -19.30 -27.50
C ARG A 114 7.05 -17.97 -27.15
N LYS A 115 5.84 -17.73 -27.67
CA LYS A 115 5.07 -16.50 -27.41
C LYS A 115 4.57 -16.39 -25.96
N THR A 116 4.27 -17.53 -25.33
CA THR A 116 3.69 -17.62 -23.97
C THR A 116 4.74 -17.86 -22.90
N SER A 117 4.59 -17.20 -21.75
CA SER A 117 5.38 -17.38 -20.54
C SER A 117 4.51 -17.88 -19.39
N TYR A 118 4.17 -19.17 -19.40
CA TYR A 118 3.37 -19.77 -18.33
C TYR A 118 4.27 -20.45 -17.29
N ALA A 119 3.99 -20.20 -16.01
CA ALA A 119 4.67 -20.86 -14.90
C ALA A 119 3.90 -22.13 -14.51
N GLN A 120 4.62 -23.17 -14.13
CA GLN A 120 4.02 -24.40 -13.62
C GLN A 120 3.42 -24.16 -12.23
N HIS A 121 2.41 -24.96 -11.85
CA HIS A 121 1.71 -24.81 -10.56
C HIS A 121 2.67 -24.89 -9.35
N GLN A 122 3.67 -25.77 -9.40
CA GLN A 122 4.68 -25.89 -8.35
C GLN A 122 5.53 -24.62 -8.22
N GLN A 123 5.92 -24.01 -9.35
CA GLN A 123 6.66 -22.74 -9.36
C GLN A 123 5.81 -21.61 -8.78
N VAL A 124 4.52 -21.54 -9.15
CA VAL A 124 3.59 -20.54 -8.60
C VAL A 124 3.46 -20.67 -7.07
N ARG A 125 3.39 -21.89 -6.54
CA ARG A 125 3.37 -22.14 -5.08
C ARG A 125 4.65 -21.66 -4.39
N GLN A 126 5.81 -21.95 -4.97
CA GLN A 126 7.11 -21.50 -4.43
C GLN A 126 7.24 -19.97 -4.45
N ILE A 127 6.80 -19.32 -5.54
CA ILE A 127 6.79 -17.86 -5.65
C ILE A 127 5.85 -17.26 -4.60
N ARG A 128 4.63 -17.77 -4.44
CA ARG A 128 3.70 -17.30 -3.40
C ARG A 128 4.29 -17.41 -2.00
N LYS A 129 4.97 -18.51 -1.69
CA LYS A 129 5.64 -18.70 -0.39
C LYS A 129 6.70 -17.61 -0.16
N LYS A 130 7.56 -17.35 -1.15
CA LYS A 130 8.58 -16.29 -1.07
C LYS A 130 7.97 -14.89 -0.97
N MET A 131 6.90 -14.61 -1.71
CA MET A 131 6.17 -13.34 -1.62
C MET A 131 5.67 -13.10 -0.20
N MET A 132 5.01 -14.09 0.38
CA MET A 132 4.49 -14.00 1.75
C MET A 132 5.62 -13.81 2.77
N GLU A 133 6.71 -14.57 2.64
CA GLU A 133 7.87 -14.49 3.53
C GLU A 133 8.51 -13.08 3.54
N ILE A 134 8.75 -12.50 2.37
CA ILE A 134 9.33 -11.15 2.25
C ILE A 134 8.37 -10.11 2.81
N MET A 135 7.08 -10.19 2.46
CA MET A 135 6.06 -9.28 3.00
C MET A 135 5.95 -9.35 4.53
N THR A 136 6.02 -10.55 5.11
CA THR A 136 6.02 -10.72 6.58
C THR A 136 7.24 -10.08 7.20
N ARG A 137 8.43 -10.36 6.65
CA ARG A 137 9.69 -9.85 7.18
C ARG A 137 9.72 -8.34 7.18
N GLU A 138 9.39 -7.70 6.06
CA GLU A 138 9.49 -6.24 5.91
C GLU A 138 8.49 -5.44 6.76
N VAL A 139 7.37 -6.05 7.16
CA VAL A 139 6.32 -5.39 7.96
C VAL A 139 6.46 -5.70 9.45
N GLN A 140 6.86 -6.92 9.81
CA GLN A 140 6.96 -7.32 11.22
C GLN A 140 8.13 -6.64 11.96
N THR A 141 9.19 -6.25 11.24
CA THR A 141 10.37 -5.60 11.81
C THR A 141 10.27 -4.08 11.93
N ASN A 142 9.22 -3.47 11.39
CA ASN A 142 9.16 -2.02 11.17
C ASN A 142 7.85 -1.42 11.67
N ASP A 143 7.92 -0.15 12.08
CA ASP A 143 6.75 0.65 12.47
C ASP A 143 5.94 1.06 11.25
N LEU A 144 4.69 1.51 11.45
CA LEU A 144 3.81 1.92 10.34
C LEU A 144 4.44 3.00 9.46
N LYS A 145 5.14 3.96 10.06
CA LYS A 145 5.86 5.05 9.36
C LYS A 145 6.90 4.50 8.38
N GLU A 146 7.68 3.53 8.84
CA GLU A 146 8.74 2.91 8.03
C GLU A 146 8.15 2.01 6.94
N VAL A 147 7.06 1.30 7.23
CA VAL A 147 6.32 0.52 6.23
C VAL A 147 5.81 1.43 5.11
N VAL A 148 5.24 2.59 5.44
CA VAL A 148 4.79 3.56 4.43
C VAL A 148 5.97 4.10 3.61
N ASN A 149 7.10 4.40 4.24
CA ASN A 149 8.31 4.83 3.52
C ASN A 149 8.84 3.77 2.55
N LYS A 150 8.66 2.47 2.83
CA LYS A 150 8.99 1.37 1.90
C LYS A 150 7.98 1.24 0.75
N LEU A 151 6.70 1.55 1.01
CA LEU A 151 5.62 1.49 0.02
C LEU A 151 5.68 2.63 -1.02
N ILE A 152 6.23 3.80 -0.67
CA ILE A 152 6.37 4.93 -1.60
C ILE A 152 7.25 4.57 -2.81
N PRO A 153 8.51 4.12 -2.65
CA PRO A 153 9.37 3.71 -3.77
C PRO A 153 9.16 2.25 -4.22
N ASP A 154 8.28 1.49 -3.55
CA ASP A 154 8.02 0.07 -3.79
C ASP A 154 9.22 -0.86 -3.59
N SER A 155 9.99 -0.64 -2.53
CA SER A 155 11.14 -1.51 -2.24
C SER A 155 10.73 -2.97 -2.06
N ILE A 156 9.57 -3.20 -1.42
CA ILE A 156 9.01 -4.54 -1.20
C ILE A 156 8.76 -5.27 -2.53
N GLY A 157 8.17 -4.60 -3.54
CA GLY A 157 7.93 -5.20 -4.85
C GLY A 157 9.22 -5.61 -5.56
N LYS A 158 10.24 -4.74 -5.51
CA LYS A 158 11.56 -4.99 -6.11
C LYS A 158 12.31 -6.13 -5.44
N ASP A 159 12.25 -6.21 -4.11
CA ASP A 159 12.88 -7.29 -3.35
C ASP A 159 12.24 -8.65 -3.67
N ILE A 160 10.92 -8.68 -3.81
CA ILE A 160 10.19 -9.87 -4.27
C ILE A 160 10.62 -10.28 -5.69
N GLU A 161 10.72 -9.33 -6.62
CA GLU A 161 11.15 -9.60 -8.00
C GLU A 161 12.54 -10.26 -8.02
N LYS A 162 13.50 -9.68 -7.30
CA LYS A 162 14.87 -10.19 -7.20
C LYS A 162 14.93 -11.58 -6.56
N ALA A 163 14.20 -11.80 -5.47
CA ALA A 163 14.21 -13.08 -4.76
C ALA A 163 13.54 -14.22 -5.55
N CYS A 164 12.53 -13.89 -6.36
CA CYS A 164 11.79 -14.85 -7.18
C CYS A 164 12.45 -15.16 -8.52
N GLN A 165 13.40 -14.33 -8.99
CA GLN A 165 14.11 -14.50 -10.26
C GLN A 165 14.77 -15.88 -10.41
N SER A 166 15.22 -16.47 -9.31
CA SER A 166 15.78 -17.84 -9.26
C SER A 166 14.78 -18.94 -9.64
N ILE A 167 13.49 -18.75 -9.37
CA ILE A 167 12.42 -19.73 -9.64
C ILE A 167 11.85 -19.47 -11.04
N TYR A 168 11.44 -18.23 -11.28
CA TYR A 168 10.87 -17.80 -12.55
C TYR A 168 11.05 -16.28 -12.70
N PRO A 169 11.42 -15.75 -13.88
CA PRO A 169 11.52 -14.32 -14.09
C PRO A 169 10.15 -13.66 -13.97
N LEU A 170 10.02 -12.67 -13.08
CA LEU A 170 8.81 -11.86 -12.91
C LEU A 170 9.02 -10.46 -13.49
N HIS A 171 7.92 -9.74 -13.68
CA HIS A 171 7.86 -8.31 -13.92
C HIS A 171 6.58 -7.76 -13.31
N ASP A 172 6.49 -6.43 -13.19
CA ASP A 172 5.30 -5.75 -12.66
C ASP A 172 4.86 -6.34 -11.31
N VAL A 173 5.81 -6.48 -10.39
CA VAL A 173 5.54 -6.94 -9.02
C VAL A 173 5.21 -5.72 -8.15
N PHE A 174 3.97 -5.67 -7.67
CA PHE A 174 3.46 -4.54 -6.89
C PHE A 174 2.74 -5.00 -5.63
N VAL A 175 2.84 -4.23 -4.56
CA VAL A 175 1.88 -4.31 -3.45
C VAL A 175 0.56 -3.71 -3.94
N ARG A 176 -0.38 -4.59 -4.33
CA ARG A 176 -1.65 -4.23 -4.94
C ARG A 176 -2.52 -3.37 -4.02
N LYS A 177 -2.60 -3.78 -2.76
CA LYS A 177 -3.53 -3.20 -1.79
C LYS A 177 -3.01 -3.41 -0.38
N VAL A 178 -3.19 -2.42 0.47
CA VAL A 178 -2.95 -2.51 1.91
C VAL A 178 -4.22 -2.10 2.62
N LYS A 179 -4.72 -2.97 3.49
CA LYS A 179 -5.87 -2.68 4.35
C LYS A 179 -5.41 -2.64 5.79
N MET A 180 -5.78 -1.59 6.52
CA MET A 180 -5.67 -1.58 7.97
C MET A 180 -6.85 -2.34 8.56
N LEU A 181 -6.57 -3.45 9.26
CA LEU A 181 -7.57 -4.30 9.91
C LEU A 181 -7.84 -3.85 11.34
N LYS A 182 -6.78 -3.47 12.06
CA LYS A 182 -6.89 -3.00 13.44
C LYS A 182 -5.88 -1.90 13.69
N LYS A 183 -6.33 -0.88 14.43
CA LYS A 183 -5.48 0.19 14.95
C LYS A 183 -5.19 -0.05 16.44
N PRO A 184 -4.00 0.31 16.93
CA PRO A 184 -3.75 0.41 18.36
C PRO A 184 -4.58 1.54 18.98
N LYS A 185 -4.56 1.64 20.31
CA LYS A 185 -5.24 2.73 21.02
C LYS A 185 -4.65 4.07 20.57
N PHE A 186 -5.52 5.07 20.42
CA PHE A 186 -5.10 6.40 20.01
C PHE A 186 -4.14 7.02 21.03
N GLU A 187 -2.97 7.45 20.56
CA GLU A 187 -1.95 8.13 21.35
C GLU A 187 -1.54 9.42 20.63
N LEU A 188 -1.85 10.57 21.23
CA LEU A 188 -1.62 11.88 20.60
C LEU A 188 -0.13 12.14 20.32
N GLY A 189 0.76 11.71 21.23
CA GLY A 189 2.22 11.89 21.05
C GLY A 189 2.73 11.24 19.78
N LYS A 190 2.36 9.97 19.55
CA LYS A 190 2.74 9.22 18.33
C LYS A 190 2.16 9.85 17.06
N LEU A 191 0.97 10.44 17.13
CA LEU A 191 0.38 11.14 15.98
C LEU A 191 1.19 12.39 15.61
N MET A 192 1.68 13.13 16.60
CA MET A 192 2.44 14.38 16.37
C MET A 192 3.87 14.12 15.85
N GLU A 193 4.39 12.90 16.00
CA GLU A 193 5.71 12.47 15.49
C GLU A 193 5.72 12.06 14.00
N LEU A 194 4.54 11.95 13.37
CA LEU A 194 4.36 11.51 11.97
C LEU A 194 4.61 12.64 10.95
#